data_AF-A0AAV5TQY6-F1
#
_entry.id   AF-A0AAV5TQY6-F1
#
_cell.length_a   1.000
_cell.length_b   1.000
_cell.length_c   1.000
_cell.angle_alpha   90.00
_cell.angle_beta   90.00
_cell.angle_gamma   90.00
#
_symmetry.space_group_name_H-M   'P 1'
#
loop_
_entity.id
_entity.type
_entity.pdbx_description
1 polymer ?
#
loop_
_entity_poly.entity_id
_entity_poly.type
_entity_poly.pdbx_seq_one_letter_code
_entity_poly.pdbx_strand_id
1 'polypeptide(L)'
;QVFKFVFDSATDDESALEYIRWCFGKRIGKVEFDNCGDNATWNYASKLLEGTQFKQFRVKADKLSGDDDNIILDAIKKHKVDDFYLEIRKVATADPVKFLVDLSSLVRSIYIWINPGKKIRGNSAYFFGLRNVDWAPIILDMFTKKMDKLCIDNSSRPEYLFQAS
;
A
#
# COMPACT_ATOMS: atom_id res chain seq x y z
N GLN A 1 -12.46 -5.50 -17.80
CA GLN A 1 -13.32 -4.37 -17.41
C GLN A 1 -12.66 -3.68 -16.21
N VAL A 2 -12.63 -2.34 -16.20
CA VAL A 2 -12.12 -1.55 -15.08
C VAL A 2 -13.30 -0.80 -14.49
N PHE A 3 -13.49 -0.92 -13.18
CA PHE A 3 -14.51 -0.18 -12.45
C PHE A 3 -13.81 0.90 -11.62
N LYS A 4 -14.33 2.12 -11.66
CA LYS A 4 -13.91 3.21 -10.79
C LYS A 4 -15.11 3.63 -9.97
N PHE A 5 -14.95 3.55 -8.66
CA PHE A 5 -15.96 3.99 -7.71
C PHE A 5 -15.39 5.15 -6.92
N VAL A 6 -16.22 6.17 -6.70
CA VAL A 6 -15.93 7.29 -5.80
C VAL A 6 -16.99 7.20 -4.73
N PHE A 7 -16.56 6.97 -3.49
CA PHE A 7 -17.47 6.80 -2.37
C PHE A 7 -17.55 8.10 -1.58
N ASP A 8 -18.75 8.43 -1.15
CA ASP A 8 -18.99 9.44 -0.13
C ASP A 8 -19.63 8.73 1.07
N SER A 9 -18.80 8.53 2.10
CA SER A 9 -19.21 7.81 3.32
C SER A 9 -20.42 8.42 4.04
N ALA A 10 -20.82 9.65 3.70
CA ALA A 10 -21.98 10.32 4.26
C ALA A 10 -23.30 9.92 3.58
N THR A 11 -23.28 9.38 2.36
CA THR A 11 -24.49 9.21 1.54
C THR A 11 -24.73 7.80 1.02
N ASP A 12 -23.71 6.94 1.01
CA ASP A 12 -23.83 5.61 0.40
C ASP A 12 -24.41 4.58 1.39
N ASP A 13 -25.59 4.04 1.07
CA ASP A 13 -26.26 3.00 1.88
C ASP A 13 -25.76 1.57 1.56
N GLU A 14 -26.15 0.60 2.39
CA GLU A 14 -25.74 -0.80 2.28
C GLU A 14 -26.30 -1.49 1.01
N SER A 15 -27.38 -0.97 0.44
CA SER A 15 -28.00 -1.48 -0.79
C SER A 15 -27.13 -1.16 -2.01
N ALA A 16 -26.50 0.01 -2.04
CA ALA A 16 -25.55 0.38 -3.08
C ALA A 16 -24.33 -0.56 -3.09
N LEU A 17 -23.82 -0.95 -1.92
CA LEU A 17 -22.70 -1.89 -1.80
C LEU A 17 -23.02 -3.25 -2.42
N GLU A 18 -24.21 -3.80 -2.15
CA GLU A 18 -24.63 -5.08 -2.70
C GLU A 18 -24.73 -5.06 -4.22
N TYR A 19 -25.31 -3.99 -4.77
CA TYR A 19 -25.42 -3.82 -6.22
C TYR A 19 -24.04 -3.77 -6.89
N ILE A 20 -23.11 -3.00 -6.32
CA ILE A 20 -21.75 -2.87 -6.86
C ILE A 20 -21.02 -4.22 -6.78
N ARG A 21 -21.13 -4.96 -5.67
CA ARG A 21 -20.58 -6.33 -5.54
C ARG A 21 -21.08 -7.26 -6.64
N TRP A 22 -22.35 -7.15 -7.01
CA TRP A 22 -22.92 -7.95 -8.09
C TRP A 22 -22.31 -7.60 -9.45
N CYS A 23 -21.92 -6.34 -9.69
CA CYS A 23 -21.34 -5.91 -10.96
C CYS A 23 -19.94 -6.48 -11.25
N PHE A 24 -19.06 -6.60 -10.26
CA PHE A 24 -17.68 -7.05 -10.47
C PHE A 24 -17.42 -8.52 -10.10
N GLY A 25 -18.39 -9.18 -9.47
CA GLY A 25 -18.33 -10.61 -9.14
C GLY A 25 -17.34 -10.96 -8.02
N LYS A 26 -16.98 -12.24 -7.91
CA LYS A 26 -16.16 -12.75 -6.78
C LYS A 26 -14.65 -12.67 -7.00
N ARG A 27 -14.19 -12.36 -8.22
CA ARG A 27 -12.78 -12.37 -8.60
C ARG A 27 -12.45 -11.13 -9.42
N ILE A 28 -11.61 -10.25 -8.88
CA ILE A 28 -11.14 -9.05 -9.54
C ILE A 28 -9.64 -9.19 -9.78
N GLY A 29 -9.13 -8.69 -10.90
CA GLY A 29 -7.69 -8.71 -11.16
C GLY A 29 -6.91 -7.79 -10.20
N LYS A 30 -7.44 -6.58 -9.97
CA LYS A 30 -6.76 -5.49 -9.28
C LYS A 30 -7.76 -4.63 -8.51
N VAL A 31 -7.37 -4.22 -7.30
CA VAL A 31 -8.02 -3.18 -6.50
C VAL A 31 -7.04 -2.03 -6.33
N GLU A 32 -7.52 -0.79 -6.48
CA GLU A 32 -6.73 0.42 -6.29
C GLU A 32 -7.49 1.41 -5.43
N PHE A 33 -6.83 1.89 -4.38
CA PHE A 33 -7.31 2.86 -3.42
C PHE A 33 -6.53 4.16 -3.59
N ASP A 34 -7.24 5.20 -4.03
CA ASP A 34 -6.69 6.54 -4.22
C ASP A 34 -7.13 7.44 -3.07
N ASN A 35 -6.17 8.07 -2.38
CA ASN A 35 -6.40 9.01 -1.29
C ASN A 35 -7.13 8.42 -0.06
N CYS A 36 -7.00 7.11 0.20
CA CYS A 36 -7.53 6.52 1.43
C CYS A 36 -6.65 6.90 2.62
N GLY A 37 -7.07 7.92 3.37
CA GLY A 37 -6.37 8.40 4.57
C GLY A 37 -7.21 8.39 5.84
N ASP A 38 -8.48 7.95 5.77
CA ASP A 38 -9.35 7.83 6.94
C ASP A 38 -9.91 6.41 7.09
N ASN A 39 -10.19 6.04 8.35
CA ASN A 39 -10.70 4.72 8.71
C ASN A 39 -12.09 4.44 8.14
N ALA A 40 -12.90 5.47 7.87
CA ALA A 40 -14.26 5.30 7.34
C ALA A 40 -14.21 4.75 5.91
N THR A 41 -13.36 5.33 5.07
CA THR A 41 -13.11 4.91 3.70
C THR A 41 -12.59 3.46 3.65
N TRP A 42 -11.66 3.12 4.53
CA TRP A 42 -11.15 1.76 4.66
C TRP A 42 -12.21 0.74 5.08
N ASN A 43 -13.02 1.09 6.08
CA ASN A 43 -14.12 0.23 6.53
C ASN A 43 -15.13 0.00 5.42
N TYR A 44 -15.49 1.05 4.69
CA TYR A 44 -16.41 0.95 3.56
C TYR A 44 -15.85 0.06 2.44
N ALA A 45 -14.59 0.27 2.07
CA ALA A 45 -13.95 -0.52 1.03
C ALA A 45 -13.74 -1.99 1.45
N SER A 46 -13.43 -2.24 2.73
CA SER A 46 -13.33 -3.59 3.31
C SER A 46 -14.67 -4.32 3.27
N LYS A 47 -15.77 -3.63 3.57
CA LYS A 47 -17.12 -4.16 3.35
C LYS A 47 -17.29 -4.45 1.86
N LEU A 48 -17.13 -3.49 0.97
CA LEU A 48 -17.36 -3.71 -0.46
C LEU A 48 -16.64 -4.94 -1.02
N LEU A 49 -15.38 -5.16 -0.61
CA LEU A 49 -14.55 -6.26 -1.11
C LEU A 49 -14.77 -7.59 -0.37
N GLU A 50 -15.63 -7.64 0.64
CA GLU A 50 -15.91 -8.87 1.37
C GLU A 50 -16.38 -10.00 0.45
N GLY A 51 -15.83 -11.21 0.67
CA GLY A 51 -16.08 -12.36 -0.19
C GLY A 51 -15.42 -12.30 -1.58
N THR A 52 -14.71 -11.21 -1.89
CA THR A 52 -14.00 -11.03 -3.17
C THR A 52 -12.53 -11.42 -3.03
N GLN A 53 -11.99 -12.04 -4.07
CA GLN A 53 -10.56 -12.34 -4.19
C GLN A 53 -9.93 -11.45 -5.25
N PHE A 54 -8.75 -10.92 -4.96
CA PHE A 54 -7.99 -10.13 -5.93
C PHE A 54 -6.49 -10.36 -5.77
N LYS A 55 -5.79 -10.33 -6.91
CA LYS A 55 -4.36 -10.63 -6.95
C LYS A 55 -3.49 -9.40 -6.68
N GLN A 56 -3.95 -8.24 -7.11
CA GLN A 56 -3.18 -7.00 -7.03
C GLN A 56 -3.88 -5.98 -6.14
N PHE A 57 -3.13 -5.42 -5.20
CA PHE A 57 -3.61 -4.37 -4.33
C PHE A 57 -2.73 -3.14 -4.44
N ARG A 58 -3.33 -1.99 -4.78
CA ARG A 58 -2.61 -0.73 -4.94
C ARG A 58 -3.16 0.30 -3.97
N VAL A 59 -2.26 0.95 -3.24
CA VAL A 59 -2.59 2.02 -2.31
C VAL A 59 -1.83 3.26 -2.73
N LYS A 60 -2.55 4.35 -2.99
CA LYS A 60 -1.98 5.70 -3.17
C LYS A 60 -2.43 6.59 -2.02
N ALA A 61 -1.49 7.03 -1.20
CA ALA A 61 -1.78 7.82 -0.02
C ALA A 61 -0.80 8.99 0.15
N ASP A 62 -1.30 10.14 0.61
CA ASP A 62 -0.44 11.27 0.95
C ASP A 62 0.44 10.98 2.18
N LYS A 63 -0.10 10.25 3.15
CA LYS A 63 0.58 9.86 4.38
C LYS A 63 0.25 8.41 4.71
N LEU A 64 1.27 7.63 5.07
CA LEU A 64 1.12 6.31 5.67
C LEU A 64 1.35 6.42 7.19
N SER A 65 0.33 6.13 8.00
CA SER A 65 0.38 6.10 9.45
C SER A 65 0.41 4.66 9.99
N GLY A 66 0.66 4.49 11.30
CA GLY A 66 0.65 3.15 11.91
C GLY A 66 -0.72 2.45 11.87
N ASP A 67 -1.81 3.21 11.86
CA ASP A 67 -3.16 2.64 11.72
C ASP A 67 -3.36 2.06 10.30
N ASP A 68 -2.81 2.75 9.29
CA ASP A 68 -2.87 2.29 7.89
C ASP A 68 -2.12 0.98 7.68
N ASP A 69 -1.01 0.75 8.38
CA ASP A 69 -0.20 -0.48 8.27
C ASP A 69 -1.05 -1.72 8.56
N ASN A 70 -1.76 -1.73 9.69
CA ASN A 70 -2.59 -2.86 10.10
C ASN A 70 -3.71 -3.11 9.10
N ILE A 71 -4.37 -2.04 8.64
CA ILE A 71 -5.46 -2.14 7.66
C ILE A 71 -4.95 -2.75 6.35
N ILE A 72 -3.80 -2.29 5.85
CA ILE A 72 -3.19 -2.81 4.62
C ILE A 72 -2.81 -4.28 4.79
N LEU A 73 -2.13 -4.64 5.88
CA LEU A 73 -1.69 -6.01 6.15
C LEU A 73 -2.89 -6.96 6.28
N ASP A 74 -3.96 -6.54 6.95
CA ASP A 74 -5.18 -7.34 7.11
C ASP A 74 -5.93 -7.51 5.79
N ALA A 75 -6.01 -6.48 4.96
CA ALA A 75 -6.57 -6.59 3.62
C ALA A 75 -5.78 -7.60 2.76
N ILE A 76 -4.45 -7.51 2.78
CA ILE A 76 -3.57 -8.45 2.05
C ILE A 76 -3.81 -9.89 2.51
N LYS A 77 -3.84 -10.14 3.82
CA LYS A 77 -4.11 -11.48 4.40
C LYS A 77 -5.49 -11.99 4.01
N LYS A 78 -6.54 -11.17 4.23
CA LYS A 78 -7.94 -11.54 4.00
C LYS A 78 -8.20 -11.89 2.54
N HIS A 79 -7.60 -11.14 1.62
CA HIS A 79 -7.84 -11.30 0.18
C HIS A 79 -6.77 -12.11 -0.54
N LYS A 80 -5.76 -12.63 0.19
CA LYS A 80 -4.65 -13.45 -0.35
C LYS A 80 -3.96 -12.78 -1.53
N VAL A 81 -3.66 -11.50 -1.36
CA VAL A 81 -3.00 -10.68 -2.38
C VAL A 81 -1.60 -11.23 -2.65
N ASP A 82 -1.21 -11.27 -3.93
CA ASP A 82 0.12 -11.68 -4.36
C ASP A 82 1.01 -10.50 -4.75
N ASP A 83 0.43 -9.43 -5.31
CA ASP A 83 1.15 -8.24 -5.74
C ASP A 83 0.67 -7.00 -4.98
N PHE A 84 1.57 -6.32 -4.27
CA PHE A 84 1.29 -5.08 -3.58
C PHE A 84 2.03 -3.89 -4.20
N TYR A 85 1.31 -2.79 -4.39
CA TYR A 85 1.84 -1.52 -4.89
C TYR A 85 1.52 -0.42 -3.89
N LEU A 86 2.55 0.33 -3.50
CA LEU A 86 2.44 1.46 -2.59
C LEU A 86 3.00 2.71 -3.25
N GLU A 87 2.14 3.71 -3.45
CA GLU A 87 2.56 5.07 -3.80
C GLU A 87 2.30 5.99 -2.61
N ILE A 88 3.36 6.53 -2.02
CA ILE A 88 3.25 7.38 -0.83
C ILE A 88 4.07 8.65 -0.95
N ARG A 89 3.58 9.74 -0.35
CA ARG A 89 4.36 11.00 -0.25
C ARG A 89 5.13 11.10 1.06
N LYS A 90 4.51 10.67 2.17
CA LYS A 90 5.10 10.74 3.50
C LYS A 90 4.87 9.43 4.26
N VAL A 91 5.94 8.91 4.84
CA VAL A 91 5.88 7.80 5.79
C VAL A 91 5.90 8.37 7.20
N ALA A 92 4.94 7.96 8.01
CA ALA A 92 4.79 8.33 9.42
C ALA A 92 4.37 7.11 10.27
N THR A 93 4.59 5.89 9.77
CA THR A 93 4.51 4.69 10.60
C THR A 93 5.58 4.70 11.68
N ALA A 94 5.26 4.09 12.82
CA ALA A 94 6.16 3.96 13.95
C ALA A 94 7.37 3.06 13.64
N ASP A 95 7.19 2.03 12.82
CA ASP A 95 8.25 1.08 12.45
C ASP A 95 8.18 0.70 10.96
N PRO A 96 8.77 1.54 10.08
CA PRO A 96 8.75 1.29 8.65
C PRO A 96 9.46 -0.02 8.23
N VAL A 97 10.47 -0.44 9.00
CA VAL A 97 11.23 -1.67 8.71
C VAL A 97 10.36 -2.88 8.98
N LYS A 98 9.73 -2.94 10.16
CA LYS A 98 8.81 -4.02 10.50
C LYS A 98 7.67 -4.13 9.49
N PHE A 99 7.07 -3.00 9.10
CA PHE A 99 6.01 -3.00 8.09
C PHE A 99 6.45 -3.64 6.76
N LEU A 100 7.64 -3.29 6.26
CA LEU A 100 8.19 -3.86 5.03
C LEU A 100 8.46 -5.37 5.15
N VAL A 101 9.01 -5.81 6.28
CA VAL A 101 9.26 -7.24 6.55
C VAL A 101 7.94 -8.01 6.66
N ASP A 102 6.95 -7.47 7.35
CA ASP A 102 5.61 -8.06 7.44
C ASP A 102 4.96 -8.18 6.06
N LEU A 103 5.04 -7.13 5.23
CA LEU A 103 4.56 -7.18 3.84
C LEU A 103 5.25 -8.29 3.05
N SER A 104 6.58 -8.39 3.13
CA SER A 104 7.36 -9.40 2.40
C SER A 104 7.02 -10.85 2.78
N SER A 105 6.43 -11.04 3.96
CA SER A 105 5.95 -12.34 4.42
C SER A 105 4.58 -12.71 3.85
N LEU A 106 3.84 -11.74 3.32
CA LEU A 106 2.45 -11.90 2.88
C LEU A 106 2.29 -11.90 1.35
N VAL A 107 3.13 -11.17 0.63
CA VAL A 107 3.02 -11.01 -0.83
C VAL A 107 4.24 -11.57 -1.57
N ARG A 108 4.09 -11.82 -2.86
CA ARG A 108 5.17 -12.24 -3.75
C ARG A 108 5.91 -11.04 -4.34
N SER A 109 5.18 -9.99 -4.70
CA SER A 109 5.75 -8.78 -5.29
C SER A 109 5.43 -7.55 -4.45
N ILE A 110 6.44 -6.73 -4.18
CA ILE A 110 6.28 -5.38 -3.62
C ILE A 110 6.80 -4.36 -4.63
N TYR A 111 5.97 -3.38 -4.97
CA TYR A 111 6.34 -2.17 -5.69
C TYR A 111 6.15 -0.97 -4.79
N ILE A 112 7.19 -0.16 -4.63
CA ILE A 112 7.16 1.05 -3.83
C ILE A 112 7.53 2.23 -4.73
N TRP A 113 6.67 3.24 -4.75
CA TRP A 113 6.96 4.55 -5.31
C TRP A 113 6.83 5.61 -4.23
N ILE A 114 7.93 6.33 -3.97
CA ILE A 114 7.90 7.48 -3.07
C ILE A 114 7.81 8.73 -3.94
N ASN A 115 6.67 9.41 -3.88
CA ASN A 115 6.42 10.65 -4.61
C ASN A 115 6.46 11.84 -3.65
N PRO A 116 7.63 12.45 -3.40
CA PRO A 116 7.77 13.54 -2.43
C PRO A 116 7.06 14.83 -2.86
N GLY A 117 6.47 14.92 -4.06
CA GLY A 117 5.92 16.18 -4.57
C GLY A 117 6.98 17.28 -4.74
N LYS A 118 6.56 18.45 -5.22
CA LYS A 118 7.47 19.54 -5.65
C LYS A 118 8.13 20.34 -4.51
N LYS A 119 7.71 20.18 -3.24
CA LYS A 119 8.06 21.10 -2.14
C LYS A 119 8.42 20.43 -0.81
N ILE A 120 9.14 19.32 -0.83
CA ILE A 120 9.61 18.72 0.42
C ILE A 120 10.95 19.32 0.86
N ARG A 121 10.98 19.87 2.09
CA ARG A 121 12.18 20.14 2.91
C ARG A 121 12.16 19.14 4.08
N GLY A 122 13.28 18.48 4.39
CA GLY A 122 13.45 17.64 5.60
C GLY A 122 13.49 16.12 5.39
N ASN A 123 13.17 15.34 6.44
CA ASN A 123 13.33 13.85 6.53
C ASN A 123 12.62 13.02 5.47
N SER A 124 11.72 13.59 4.68
CA SER A 124 11.10 12.92 3.53
C SER A 124 12.05 12.77 2.33
N ALA A 125 13.32 13.15 2.50
CA ALA A 125 14.42 12.95 1.56
C ALA A 125 15.14 11.58 1.71
N TYR A 126 14.55 10.59 2.39
CA TYR A 126 15.15 9.27 2.56
C TYR A 126 14.14 8.16 2.30
N PHE A 127 14.62 6.97 1.94
CA PHE A 127 13.76 5.80 1.74
C PHE A 127 12.97 5.48 3.02
N PHE A 128 11.64 5.44 2.90
CA PHE A 128 10.71 5.35 4.04
C PHE A 128 10.94 6.37 5.19
N GLY A 129 11.59 7.50 4.91
CA GLY A 129 11.86 8.55 5.90
C GLY A 129 12.95 8.20 6.94
N LEU A 130 13.68 7.10 6.76
CA LEU A 130 14.72 6.65 7.69
C LEU A 130 16.13 7.05 7.20
N ARG A 131 16.94 7.59 8.12
CA ARG A 131 18.32 8.02 7.85
C ARG A 131 19.32 7.01 8.43
N ASN A 132 20.46 6.82 7.75
CA ASN A 132 21.57 5.95 8.19
C ASN A 132 21.15 4.49 8.47
N VAL A 133 20.18 3.99 7.69
CA VAL A 133 19.76 2.59 7.76
C VAL A 133 20.57 1.78 6.76
N ASP A 134 21.15 0.68 7.22
CA ASP A 134 21.72 -0.32 6.34
C ASP A 134 20.60 -1.17 5.73
N TRP A 135 20.17 -0.80 4.53
CA TRP A 135 19.06 -1.45 3.83
C TRP A 135 19.42 -2.82 3.27
N ALA A 136 20.70 -3.11 3.05
CA ALA A 136 21.12 -4.38 2.46
C ALA A 136 20.66 -5.60 3.28
N PRO A 137 20.95 -5.72 4.59
CA PRO A 137 20.50 -6.87 5.39
C PRO A 137 18.96 -6.93 5.51
N ILE A 138 18.29 -5.78 5.53
CA ILE A 138 16.83 -5.72 5.62
C ILE A 138 16.19 -6.26 4.33
N ILE A 139 16.67 -5.81 3.17
CA ILE A 139 16.18 -6.29 1.87
C ILE A 139 16.45 -7.80 1.73
N LEU A 140 17.63 -8.28 2.15
CA LEU A 140 17.93 -9.71 2.17
C LEU A 140 16.97 -10.48 3.08
N ASP A 141 16.66 -9.99 4.29
CA ASP A 141 15.67 -10.60 5.16
C ASP A 141 14.29 -10.67 4.50
N MET A 142 13.85 -9.60 3.80
CA MET A 142 12.58 -9.59 3.07
C MET A 142 12.51 -10.69 2.00
N PHE A 143 13.59 -10.92 1.26
CA PHE A 143 13.67 -11.99 0.25
C PHE A 143 13.77 -13.41 0.85
N THR A 144 14.07 -13.55 2.15
CA THR A 144 14.01 -14.86 2.83
C THR A 144 12.58 -15.30 3.15
N LYS A 145 11.59 -14.40 2.97
CA LYS A 145 10.17 -14.66 3.29
C LYS A 145 9.41 -15.19 2.06
N LYS A 146 8.20 -14.69 1.80
CA LYS A 146 7.36 -15.08 0.65
C LYS A 146 7.69 -14.27 -0.61
N MET A 147 8.23 -13.07 -0.46
CA MET A 147 8.52 -12.14 -1.55
C MET A 147 9.60 -12.67 -2.50
N ASP A 148 9.33 -12.64 -3.81
CA ASP A 148 10.27 -12.97 -4.89
C ASP A 148 10.64 -11.75 -5.75
N LYS A 149 9.94 -10.61 -5.60
CA LYS A 149 10.18 -9.38 -6.36
C LYS A 149 10.05 -8.14 -5.48
N LEU A 150 11.06 -7.28 -5.57
CA LEU A 150 11.05 -5.94 -4.99
C LEU A 150 11.38 -4.91 -6.09
N CYS A 151 10.53 -3.91 -6.22
CA CYS A 151 10.79 -2.75 -7.06
C CYS A 151 10.67 -1.48 -6.21
N ILE A 152 11.74 -0.68 -6.20
CA ILE A 152 11.78 0.62 -5.54
C ILE A 152 11.98 1.65 -6.64
N ASP A 153 10.93 2.45 -6.91
CA ASP A 153 10.99 3.57 -7.83
C ASP A 153 11.33 4.85 -7.07
N ASN A 154 12.56 5.33 -7.29
CA ASN A 154 13.07 6.59 -6.79
C ASN A 154 13.38 7.57 -7.93
N SER A 155 12.76 7.41 -9.11
CA SER A 155 13.00 8.26 -10.29
C SER A 155 12.84 9.76 -10.02
N SER A 156 12.02 10.13 -9.02
CA SER A 156 11.85 11.52 -8.59
C SER A 156 13.03 12.07 -7.76
N ARG A 157 13.86 11.20 -7.17
CA ARG A 157 14.98 11.49 -6.26
C ARG A 157 16.03 10.36 -6.27
N PRO A 158 16.91 10.31 -7.28
CA PRO A 158 17.89 9.23 -7.40
C PRO A 158 18.81 9.12 -6.17
N GLU A 159 19.16 10.24 -5.54
CA GLU A 159 20.00 10.32 -4.34
C GLU A 159 19.59 9.40 -3.16
N TYR A 160 18.34 8.93 -3.08
CA TYR A 160 17.85 8.09 -1.96
C TYR A 160 18.59 6.77 -1.76
N LEU A 161 19.18 6.21 -2.82
CA LEU A 161 19.89 4.93 -2.76
C LEU A 161 21.41 5.09 -2.95
N PHE A 162 21.91 6.32 -3.15
CA PHE A 162 23.31 6.60 -3.46
C PHE A 162 24.06 7.39 -2.38
N GLN A 163 23.43 7.72 -1.25
CA GLN A 163 24.15 8.26 -0.09
C GLN A 163 24.81 7.12 0.69
N ALA A 164 25.78 6.45 0.06
CA ALA A 164 26.79 5.70 0.79
C ALA A 164 27.74 6.74 1.42
N SER A 165 27.74 6.82 2.75
CA SER A 165 28.76 7.55 3.51
C SER A 165 30.10 6.85 3.45
#